data_AF-A0AAJ2NTX1-F1
#
_entry.id   AF-A0AAJ2NTX1-F1
#
_cell.length_a   1.000
_cell.length_b   1.000
_cell.length_c   1.000
_cell.angle_alpha   90.00
_cell.angle_beta   90.00
_cell.angle_gamma   90.00
#
_symmetry.space_group_name_H-M   'P 1'
#
loop_
_entity.id
_entity.type
_entity.pdbx_description
1 polymer ?
#
loop_
_entity_poly.entity_id
_entity_poly.type
_entity_poly.pdbx_seq_one_letter_code
_entity_poly.pdbx_strand_id
1 'polypeptide(L)' 'QMFDEKISVAVGFAEVFLNSQKENIPDSIFGVLNEYYSESEISELCAFICFTTAQQYFGALMRLGPVSPIQNVNNF' A
#
# COMPACT_ATOMS: atom_id res chain seq x y z
N GLN A 1 -21.99 6.01 -4.77
CA GLN A 1 -20.77 5.80 -3.98
C GLN A 1 -20.13 7.17 -3.84
N MET A 2 -19.99 7.69 -2.61
CA MET A 2 -19.39 9.01 -2.39
C MET A 2 -17.89 8.89 -2.68
N PHE A 3 -17.40 9.68 -3.63
CA PHE A 3 -15.98 9.69 -3.99
C PHE A 3 -15.22 10.35 -2.83
N ASP A 4 -14.31 9.62 -2.20
CA ASP A 4 -13.47 10.15 -1.13
C ASP A 4 -12.15 10.62 -1.73
N GLU A 5 -12.04 11.91 -1.96
CA GLU A 5 -10.88 12.55 -2.59
C GLU A 5 -9.59 12.23 -1.83
N LYS A 6 -9.64 12.16 -0.49
CA LYS A 6 -8.50 11.83 0.35
C LYS A 6 -8.01 10.41 0.03
N ILE A 7 -8.92 9.44 -0.07
CA ILE A 7 -8.58 8.06 -0.46
C ILE A 7 -8.02 8.01 -1.88
N SER A 8 -8.61 8.72 -2.83
CA SER A 8 -8.13 8.76 -4.22
C SER A 8 -6.69 9.29 -4.34
N VAL A 9 -6.35 10.34 -3.59
CA VAL A 9 -4.98 10.88 -3.56
C VAL A 9 -3.99 9.86 -2.99
N ALA A 10 -4.34 9.13 -1.93
CA ALA A 10 -3.46 8.09 -1.38
C ALA A 10 -3.27 6.91 -2.35
N VAL A 11 -4.32 6.50 -3.07
CA VAL A 11 -4.21 5.45 -4.11
C VAL A 11 -3.28 5.91 -5.23
N GLY A 12 -3.45 7.13 -5.75
CA GLY A 12 -2.58 7.68 -6.78
C GLY A 12 -1.13 7.80 -6.31
N PHE A 13 -0.91 8.21 -5.07
CA PHE A 13 0.43 8.22 -4.48
C PHE A 13 1.05 6.82 -4.42
N ALA A 14 0.29 5.80 -4.00
CA ALA A 14 0.78 4.42 -3.94
C ALA A 14 1.21 3.91 -5.32
N GLU A 15 0.47 4.25 -6.39
CA GLU A 15 0.86 3.91 -7.76
C GLU A 15 2.19 4.56 -8.16
N VAL A 16 2.36 5.86 -7.87
CA VAL A 16 3.62 6.57 -8.14
C VAL A 16 4.76 5.98 -7.32
N PHE A 17 4.53 5.69 -6.04
CA PHE A 17 5.51 5.11 -5.13
C PHE A 17 6.04 3.76 -5.63
N LEU A 18 5.15 2.91 -6.15
CA LEU A 18 5.51 1.58 -6.65
C LEU A 18 6.22 1.61 -8.01
N ASN A 19 5.87 2.56 -8.88
CA ASN A 19 6.41 2.65 -10.24
C ASN A 19 7.64 3.56 -10.37
N SER A 20 7.89 4.41 -9.39
CA SER A 20 9.09 5.23 -9.35
C SER A 20 10.31 4.37 -9.02
N GLN A 21 11.47 4.69 -9.61
CA GLN A 21 12.72 4.17 -9.07
C GLN A 21 12.81 4.71 -7.64
N LYS A 22 12.77 3.79 -6.66
CA LYS A 22 12.54 4.01 -5.21
C LYS A 22 13.34 5.15 -4.54
N GLU A 23 14.29 5.74 -5.24
CA GLU A 23 15.22 6.75 -4.77
C GLU A 23 14.88 8.18 -5.23
N ASN A 24 13.87 8.39 -6.10
CA ASN A 24 13.55 9.72 -6.64
C ASN A 24 12.04 9.95 -6.83
N ILE A 25 11.27 9.95 -5.73
CA ILE A 25 9.92 10.52 -5.77
C ILE A 25 10.07 12.05 -5.67
N PRO A 26 9.59 12.84 -6.66
CA PRO A 26 9.72 14.29 -6.63
C PRO A 26 8.97 14.90 -5.43
N ASP A 27 9.54 15.95 -4.82
CA ASP A 27 8.90 16.69 -3.72
C ASP A 27 7.51 17.23 -4.08
N SER A 28 7.27 17.53 -5.36
CA SER A 28 5.95 17.96 -5.85
C SER A 28 4.85 16.92 -5.61
N ILE A 29 5.19 15.63 -5.62
CA ILE A 29 4.25 14.54 -5.32
C ILE A 29 3.88 14.54 -3.83
N PHE A 30 4.86 14.78 -2.95
CA PHE A 30 4.59 14.97 -1.52
C PHE A 30 3.84 16.28 -1.26
N GLY A 31 4.04 17.31 -2.08
CA GLY A 31 3.27 18.56 -2.05
C GLY A 31 1.77 18.30 -2.17
N VAL A 32 1.35 17.46 -3.14
CA VAL A 32 -0.06 17.09 -3.31
C VAL A 32 -0.59 16.31 -2.10
N LEU A 33 0.19 15.39 -1.53
CA LEU A 33 -0.23 14.64 -0.33
C LEU A 33 -0.45 15.54 0.89
N ASN A 34 0.42 16.53 1.09
CA ASN A 34 0.35 17.47 2.22
C ASN A 34 -0.93 18.33 2.21
N GLU A 35 -1.63 18.44 1.08
CA GLU A 35 -2.94 19.11 1.01
C GLU A 35 -4.06 18.31 1.70
N TYR A 36 -3.87 16.99 1.87
CA TYR A 36 -4.91 16.06 2.37
C TYR A 36 -4.51 15.31 3.66
N TYR A 37 -3.21 15.19 3.91
CA TYR A 37 -2.64 14.38 4.98
C TYR A 37 -1.58 15.16 5.76
N SER A 38 -1.51 14.90 7.06
CA SER A 38 -0.41 15.34 7.91
C SER A 38 0.88 14.55 7.63
N GLU A 39 2.03 15.08 8.02
CA GLU A 39 3.31 14.38 7.90
C GLU A 39 3.31 13.00 8.57
N SER A 40 2.63 12.84 9.71
CA SER A 40 2.49 11.56 10.39
C SER A 40 1.67 10.55 9.58
N GLU A 41 0.56 10.99 8.98
CA GLU A 41 -0.26 10.12 8.12
C GLU A 41 0.49 9.75 6.84
N ILE A 42 1.28 10.66 6.26
CA ILE A 42 2.13 10.38 5.10
C ILE A 42 3.22 9.36 5.46
N SER A 43 3.85 9.50 6.62
CA SER A 43 4.83 8.54 7.12
C SER A 43 4.20 7.15 7.30
N GLU A 44 3.00 7.09 7.87
CA GLU A 44 2.25 5.84 8.04
C GLU A 44 1.87 5.23 6.69
N LEU A 45 1.43 6.03 5.72
CA LEU A 45 1.09 5.57 4.37
C LEU A 45 2.32 4.96 3.67
N CYS A 46 3.48 5.63 3.73
CA CYS A 46 4.74 5.11 3.20
C CYS A 46 5.13 3.78 3.89
N ALA A 47 5.05 3.72 5.22
CA ALA A 47 5.35 2.50 5.97
C ALA A 47 4.40 1.36 5.58
N PHE A 48 3.11 1.64 5.42
CA PHE A 48 2.10 0.67 5.00
C PHE A 48 2.36 0.13 3.59
N ILE A 49 2.70 0.99 2.63
CA ILE A 49 3.04 0.57 1.25
C ILE A 49 4.29 -0.31 1.26
N CYS A 50 5.35 0.10 1.97
CA CYS A 50 6.58 -0.67 2.10
C CYS A 50 6.33 -2.05 2.73
N PHE A 51 5.63 -2.08 3.87
CA PHE A 51 5.28 -3.30 4.57
C PHE A 51 4.44 -4.23 3.68
N THR A 52 3.43 -3.68 3.02
CA THR A 52 2.53 -4.44 2.13
C THR A 52 3.26 -5.01 0.93
N THR A 53 4.13 -4.23 0.30
CA THR A 53 4.95 -4.68 -0.82
C THR A 53 5.91 -5.78 -0.38
N ALA A 54 6.55 -5.65 0.79
CA ALA A 54 7.46 -6.65 1.33
C ALA A 54 6.73 -7.97 1.62
N GLN A 55 5.58 -7.94 2.30
CA GLN A 55 4.82 -9.16 2.59
C GLN A 55 4.29 -9.83 1.31
N GLN A 56 3.85 -9.05 0.31
CA GLN A 56 3.37 -9.59 -0.96
C GLN A 56 4.51 -10.22 -1.76
N TYR A 57 5.67 -9.56 -1.81
CA TYR A 57 6.86 -10.09 -2.45
C TYR A 57 7.34 -11.39 -1.77
N PHE A 58 7.39 -11.40 -0.44
CA PHE A 58 7.72 -12.59 0.33
C PHE A 58 6.71 -13.72 0.07
N GLY A 59 5.42 -13.43 0.09
CA GLY A 59 4.37 -14.40 -0.22
C GLY A 59 4.52 -14.99 -1.62
N ALA A 60 4.78 -14.17 -2.62
CA ALA A 60 5.02 -14.62 -3.99
C ALA A 60 6.29 -15.49 -4.10
N LEU A 61 7.40 -15.06 -3.47
CA LEU A 61 8.66 -15.82 -3.42
C LEU A 61 8.46 -17.21 -2.82
N MET A 62 7.67 -17.29 -1.74
CA MET A 62 7.34 -18.52 -1.02
C MET A 62 6.17 -19.30 -1.64
N ARG A 63 5.58 -18.80 -2.74
CA ARG A 63 4.38 -19.35 -3.40
C ARG A 63 3.21 -19.56 -2.44
N LEU A 64 3.06 -18.65 -1.47
CA LEU A 64 1.95 -18.66 -0.53
C LEU A 64 0.69 -18.24 -1.28
N GLY A 65 -0.31 -19.13 -1.31
CA GLY A 65 -1.66 -18.79 -1.72
C GLY A 65 -2.40 -18.07 -0.60
N PRO A 66 -3.54 -17.44 -0.90
CA PRO A 66 -4.45 -17.02 0.15
C PRO A 66 -4.77 -18.24 1.02
N VAL A 67 -4.63 -18.07 2.34
CA VAL A 67 -5.08 -19.10 3.27
C VAL A 67 -6.57 -19.26 3.01
N SER A 68 -6.98 -20.42 2.47
CA SER A 68 -8.39 -20.74 2.37
C SER A 68 -8.99 -20.54 3.77
N PRO A 69 -10.09 -19.78 3.93
CA PRO A 69 -10.75 -19.69 5.22
C PRO A 69 -11.21 -21.12 5.54
N ILE A 70 -10.42 -21.78 6.39
CA ILE A 70 -10.60 -23.13 6.96
C ILE A 70 -11.73 -23.89 6.26
N GLN A 71 -11.42 -24.64 5.20
CA GLN A 71 -12.31 -25.72 4.81
C GLN A 71 -12.36 -26.70 5.98
N ASN A 72 -13.46 -26.64 6.74
CA ASN A 72 -13.93 -27.62 7.72
C ASN A 72 -12.83 -28.49 8.35
N VAL A 73 -12.43 -28.15 9.58
CA VAL A 73 -11.79 -29.09 10.51
C VAL A 73 -12.83 -30.18 10.84
N ASN A 74 -12.98 -31.15 9.94
CA ASN A 74 -13.83 -32.35 10.10
C ASN A 74 -13.31 -33.50 9.22
N ASN A 75 -11.99 -33.63 9.08
CA ASN A 75 -11.37 -34.81 8.46
C ASN A 75 -10.05 -35.13 9.15
N PHE A 76 -10.10 -35.52 10.42
CA PHE A 76 -9.27 -36.54 11.07
C PHE A 76 -9.97 -36.98 12.37
#